data_AF-A0A2Z6EVE4-F1
#
_entry.id   AF-A0A2Z6EVE4-F1
#
_cell.length_a   1.000
_cell.length_b   1.000
_cell.length_c   1.000
_cell.angle_alpha   90.00
_cell.angle_beta   90.00
_cell.angle_gamma   90.00
#
_symmetry.space_group_name_H-M   'P 1'
#
loop_
_entity.id
_entity.type
_entity.pdbx_description
1 polymer ?
#
loop_
_entity_poly.entity_id
_entity_poly.type
_entity_poly.pdbx_seq_one_letter_code
_entity_poly.pdbx_strand_id
1 'polypeptide(L)'
;MEMIYEIRRRYKVQKQSISAIAREMGLSRPTVRKHVETVEEPKYDRIQPIRPQLGAYEGQLEQWLEQEAKFPRGRRRTARRLFEGLQEIGYPGA
;
A
#
# COMPACT_ATOMS: atom_id res chain seq x y z
N MET A 1 12.51 -9.24 -14.47
CA MET A 1 13.51 -10.05 -13.74
C MET A 1 14.94 -9.75 -14.22
N GLU A 2 15.14 -9.49 -15.52
CA GLU A 2 16.46 -9.21 -16.15
C GLU A 2 17.31 -8.08 -15.55
N MET A 3 16.71 -6.94 -15.17
CA MET A 3 17.48 -5.76 -14.72
C MET A 3 18.30 -6.03 -13.44
N ILE A 4 17.70 -6.69 -12.45
CA ILE A 4 18.38 -6.99 -11.17
C ILE A 4 19.50 -8.00 -11.41
N TYR A 5 19.25 -8.99 -12.28
CA TYR A 5 20.27 -9.96 -12.67
C TYR A 5 21.46 -9.28 -13.35
N GLU A 6 21.22 -8.38 -14.30
CA GLU A 6 22.29 -7.66 -15.00
C GLU A 6 23.09 -6.75 -14.06
N ILE A 7 22.43 -6.03 -13.13
CA ILE A 7 23.11 -5.25 -12.08
C ILE A 7 24.04 -6.14 -11.26
N ARG A 8 23.55 -7.31 -10.81
CA ARG A 8 24.33 -8.24 -10.00
C ARG A 8 25.48 -8.86 -10.80
N ARG A 9 25.27 -9.20 -12.07
CA ARG A 9 26.31 -9.73 -12.96
C ARG A 9 27.43 -8.71 -13.20
N ARG A 10 27.08 -7.46 -13.51
CA ARG A 10 28.04 -6.37 -13.69
C ARG A 10 28.89 -6.10 -12.44
N TYR A 11 28.27 -6.16 -11.26
CA TYR A 11 28.98 -5.97 -10.01
C TYR A 11 29.83 -7.19 -9.58
N LYS A 12 29.22 -8.39 -9.52
CA LYS A 12 29.87 -9.59 -8.97
C LYS A 12 30.85 -10.25 -9.94
N VAL A 13 30.51 -10.29 -11.23
CA VAL A 13 31.30 -10.95 -12.28
C VAL A 13 32.24 -9.96 -12.97
N GLN A 14 31.71 -8.84 -13.47
CA GLN A 14 32.51 -7.86 -14.23
C GLN A 14 33.27 -6.86 -13.35
N LYS A 15 33.09 -6.92 -12.03
CA LYS A 15 33.76 -6.06 -11.02
C LYS A 15 33.60 -4.55 -11.28
N GLN A 16 32.54 -4.14 -11.97
CA GLN A 16 32.25 -2.72 -12.19
C GLN A 16 31.84 -2.04 -10.87
N SER A 17 32.22 -0.78 -10.69
CA SER A 17 31.80 0.00 -9.51
C SER A 17 30.31 0.34 -9.56
N ILE A 18 29.68 0.51 -8.40
CA ILE A 18 28.27 0.94 -8.27
C ILE A 18 28.01 2.23 -9.07
N SER A 19 28.97 3.15 -9.08
CA SER A 19 28.90 4.42 -9.82
C SER A 19 28.84 4.23 -11.33
N ALA A 20 29.64 3.30 -11.86
CA ALA A 20 29.70 3.02 -13.29
C ALA A 20 28.38 2.37 -13.76
N ILE A 21 27.91 1.36 -13.01
CA ILE A 21 26.63 0.68 -13.28
C ILE A 21 25.46 1.67 -13.23
N ALA A 22 25.42 2.55 -12.22
CA ALA A 22 24.40 3.59 -12.10
C ALA A 22 24.37 4.53 -13.32
N ARG A 23 25.54 4.98 -13.78
CA ARG A 23 25.68 5.87 -14.94
C ARG A 23 25.27 5.19 -16.25
N GLU A 24 25.71 3.94 -16.47
CA GLU A 24 25.44 3.19 -17.71
C GLU A 24 23.98 2.76 -17.83
N MET A 25 23.35 2.39 -16.70
CA MET A 25 21.96 1.90 -16.67
C MET A 25 20.93 3.01 -16.44
N GLY A 26 21.36 4.27 -16.21
CA GLY A 26 20.47 5.38 -15.89
C GLY A 26 19.74 5.23 -14.55
N LEU A 27 20.35 4.54 -13.58
CA LEU A 27 19.77 4.27 -12.27
C LEU A 27 20.43 5.11 -11.17
N SER A 28 19.72 5.30 -10.06
CA SER A 28 20.33 5.94 -8.89
C SER A 28 21.34 5.00 -8.20
N ARG A 29 22.42 5.56 -7.64
CA ARG A 29 23.43 4.79 -6.88
C ARG A 29 22.80 4.01 -5.71
N PRO A 30 21.83 4.57 -4.95
CA PRO A 30 21.11 3.80 -3.92
C PRO A 30 20.35 2.60 -4.47
N THR A 31 19.69 2.74 -5.62
CA THR A 31 18.96 1.63 -6.27
C THR A 31 19.91 0.50 -6.68
N VAL A 32 21.05 0.83 -7.30
CA VAL A 32 22.07 -0.16 -7.68
C VAL A 32 22.64 -0.85 -6.43
N ARG A 33 22.99 -0.09 -5.39
CA ARG A 33 23.48 -0.65 -4.11
C ARG A 33 22.46 -1.62 -3.50
N LYS A 34 21.19 -1.21 -3.42
CA LYS A 34 20.10 -2.04 -2.90
C LYS A 34 19.99 -3.37 -3.63
N HIS A 35 20.05 -3.36 -4.96
CA HIS A 35 19.93 -4.59 -5.77
C HIS A 35 21.16 -5.49 -5.76
N VAL A 36 22.35 -4.93 -5.47
CA VAL A 36 23.58 -5.68 -5.26
C VAL A 36 23.55 -6.42 -3.91
N GLU A 37 23.08 -5.75 -2.86
CA GLU A 37 23.05 -6.26 -1.48
C GLU A 37 21.87 -7.20 -1.20
N THR A 38 20.68 -6.87 -1.72
CA THR A 38 19.48 -7.70 -1.53
C THR A 38 19.52 -8.84 -2.53
N VAL A 39 19.40 -10.09 -2.08
CA VAL A 39 19.33 -11.29 -2.94
C VAL A 39 17.87 -11.64 -3.28
N GLU A 40 16.96 -11.40 -2.32
CA GLU A 40 15.54 -11.63 -2.50
C GLU A 40 14.91 -10.64 -3.49
N GLU A 41 13.84 -11.08 -4.14
CA GLU A 41 13.00 -10.19 -4.93
C GLU A 41 12.38 -9.14 -4.01
N PRO A 42 12.27 -7.87 -4.44
CA PRO A 42 11.62 -6.86 -3.63
C PRO A 42 10.16 -7.25 -3.41
N LYS A 43 9.88 -7.84 -2.24
CA LYS A 43 8.52 -8.16 -1.83
C LYS A 43 7.87 -6.88 -1.34
N TYR A 44 6.68 -6.62 -1.83
CA TYR A 44 5.89 -5.49 -1.38
C TYR A 44 5.29 -5.81 -0.01
N ASP A 45 5.94 -5.34 1.05
CA ASP A 45 5.44 -5.45 2.41
C ASP A 45 4.77 -4.14 2.83
N ARG A 46 3.44 -4.19 3.03
CA ARG A 46 2.69 -3.06 3.62
C ARG A 46 2.89 -3.08 5.12
N ILE A 47 3.53 -2.04 5.65
CA ILE A 47 3.76 -1.85 7.09
C ILE A 47 2.44 -1.56 7.83
N GLN A 48 1.42 -1.07 7.13
CA GLN A 48 0.13 -0.71 7.72
C GLN A 48 -1.01 -1.51 7.07
N PRO A 49 -1.94 -2.09 7.85
CA PRO A 49 -3.12 -2.74 7.30
C PRO A 49 -3.97 -1.72 6.53
N ILE A 50 -4.77 -2.18 5.57
CA ILE A 50 -5.58 -1.35 4.65
C ILE A 50 -6.68 -0.55 5.39
N ARG A 51 -7.02 -0.91 6.64
CA ARG A 51 -8.16 -0.34 7.40
C ARG A 51 -7.83 0.00 8.87
N PRO A 52 -6.82 0.83 9.18
CA PRO A 52 -6.49 1.11 10.58
C PRO A 52 -7.55 1.98 11.28
N GLN A 53 -8.26 2.84 10.53
CA GLN A 53 -9.18 3.83 11.12
C GLN A 53 -10.63 3.34 11.22
N LEU A 54 -11.12 2.57 10.24
CA LEU A 54 -12.51 2.08 10.25
C LEU A 54 -12.70 0.87 11.16
N GLY A 55 -11.62 0.15 11.53
CA GLY A 55 -11.70 -1.15 12.20
C GLY A 55 -12.58 -1.17 13.46
N ALA A 56 -12.53 -0.14 14.30
CA ALA A 56 -13.37 -0.05 15.51
C ALA A 56 -14.86 0.22 15.22
N TYR A 57 -15.18 0.75 14.03
CA TYR A 57 -16.51 1.21 13.64
C TYR A 57 -17.18 0.31 12.58
N GLU A 58 -16.44 -0.65 12.03
CA GLU A 58 -16.90 -1.54 10.94
C GLU A 58 -18.16 -2.31 11.33
N GLY A 59 -18.17 -2.95 12.50
CA GLY A 59 -19.35 -3.69 12.96
C GLY A 59 -20.59 -2.81 13.17
N GLN A 60 -20.41 -1.56 13.62
CA GLN A 60 -21.53 -0.63 13.78
C GLN A 60 -22.08 -0.17 12.42
N LEU A 61 -21.18 0.09 11.46
CA LEU A 61 -21.55 0.45 10.09
C LEU A 61 -22.27 -0.69 9.37
N GLU A 62 -21.81 -1.93 9.52
CA GLU A 62 -22.46 -3.12 8.95
C GLU A 62 -23.89 -3.27 9.46
N GLN A 63 -24.10 -3.16 10.78
CA GLN A 63 -25.45 -3.22 11.36
C GLN A 63 -26.37 -2.13 10.80
N TRP A 64 -25.88 -0.91 10.64
CA TRP A 64 -26.67 0.16 10.04
C TRP A 64 -26.99 -0.12 8.57
N LEU A 65 -26.02 -0.60 7.78
CA LEU A 65 -26.23 -0.96 6.39
C LEU A 65 -27.28 -2.08 6.22
N GLU A 66 -27.25 -3.09 7.09
CA GLU A 66 -28.27 -4.15 7.10
C GLU A 66 -29.66 -3.63 7.44
N GLN A 67 -29.77 -2.68 8.37
CA GLN A 67 -31.03 -2.02 8.69
C GLN A 67 -31.52 -1.18 7.50
N GLU A 68 -30.64 -0.42 6.86
CA GLU A 68 -30.98 0.39 5.68
C GLU A 68 -31.43 -0.47 4.49
N ALA A 69 -30.84 -1.65 4.31
CA ALA A 69 -31.22 -2.57 3.24
C ALA A 69 -32.69 -3.00 3.30
N LYS A 70 -33.28 -3.05 4.52
CA LYS A 70 -34.69 -3.42 4.74
C LYS A 70 -35.67 -2.33 4.34
N PHE A 71 -35.23 -1.08 4.24
CA PHE A 71 -36.11 0.04 3.86
C PHE A 71 -36.20 0.21 2.33
N PRO A 72 -37.32 0.76 1.80
CA PRO A 72 -37.39 1.22 0.41
C PRO A 72 -36.38 2.33 0.14
N ARG A 73 -35.88 2.43 -1.11
CA ARG A 73 -34.77 3.35 -1.49
C ARG A 73 -34.94 4.79 -0.98
N GLY A 74 -36.16 5.33 -0.99
CA GLY A 74 -36.44 6.71 -0.54
C GLY A 74 -36.39 6.93 0.97
N ARG A 75 -36.38 5.86 1.78
CA ARG A 75 -36.28 5.93 3.25
C ARG A 75 -34.91 5.52 3.78
N ARG A 76 -34.00 5.07 2.90
CA ARG A 76 -32.65 4.68 3.30
C ARG A 76 -31.83 5.91 3.66
N ARG A 77 -31.07 5.84 4.76
CA ARG A 77 -29.99 6.79 5.04
C ARG A 77 -28.99 6.73 3.89
N THR A 78 -28.57 7.91 3.46
CA THR A 78 -27.49 8.04 2.46
C THR A 78 -26.15 7.72 3.10
N ALA A 79 -25.15 7.39 2.28
CA ALA A 79 -23.78 7.16 2.76
C ALA A 79 -23.26 8.34 3.61
N ARG A 80 -23.64 9.57 3.25
CA ARG A 80 -23.31 10.78 4.01
C ARG A 80 -23.90 10.77 5.42
N ARG A 81 -25.17 10.39 5.59
CA ARG A 81 -25.78 10.30 6.92
C ARG A 81 -25.22 9.17 7.78
N LEU A 82 -24.84 8.06 7.15
CA LEU A 82 -24.13 6.99 7.86
C LEU A 82 -22.74 7.47 8.32
N PHE A 83 -22.03 8.21 7.47
CA PHE A 83 -20.75 8.82 7.84
C PHE A 83 -20.89 9.84 8.98
N GLU A 84 -21.87 10.76 8.91
CA GLU A 84 -22.15 11.71 9.99
C GLU A 84 -22.46 10.99 11.32
N GLY A 85 -23.27 9.93 11.28
CA GLY A 85 -23.52 9.10 12.46
C GLY A 85 -22.26 8.38 12.98
N LEU A 86 -21.34 7.98 12.10
CA LEU A 86 -20.04 7.45 12.53
C LEU A 86 -19.21 8.53 13.23
N GLN A 87 -19.24 9.77 12.75
CA GLN A 87 -18.53 10.88 13.40
C GLN A 87 -19.09 11.17 14.79
N GLU A 88 -20.41 11.06 14.98
CA GLU A 88 -21.05 11.23 16.29
C GLU A 88 -20.57 10.20 17.33
N ILE A 89 -20.27 8.97 16.92
CA ILE A 89 -19.73 7.93 17.81
C ILE A 89 -18.20 7.97 17.94
N GLY A 90 -17.55 9.00 17.38
CA GLY A 90 -16.12 9.26 17.55
C GLY A 90 -15.23 8.88 16.37
N TYR A 91 -15.79 8.48 15.21
CA TYR A 91 -14.98 8.21 14.01
C TYR A 91 -14.43 9.52 13.43
N PRO A 92 -13.10 9.74 13.42
CA PRO A 92 -12.53 11.03 13.00
C PRO A 92 -12.61 11.26 11.49
N GLY A 93 -12.95 10.24 10.71
CA GLY A 93 -12.77 10.22 9.26
C GLY A 93 -11.60 9.31 8.88
N ALA A 94 -11.23 9.31 7.60
CA ALA A 94 -10.07 8.59 7.08
C ALA A 94 -8.97 9.58 6.69
#